data_AF-A0A948AIX0-F1
#
_entry.id   AF-A0A948AIX0-F1
#
_cell.length_a   1.000
_cell.length_b   1.000
_cell.length_c   1.000
_cell.angle_alpha   90.00
_cell.angle_beta   90.00
_cell.angle_gamma   90.00
#
_symmetry.space_group_name_H-M   'P 1'
#
loop_
_entity.id
_entity.type
_entity.pdbx_description
1 polymer ?
#
loop_
_entity_poly.entity_id
_entity_poly.type
_entity_poly.pdbx_seq_one_letter_code
_entity_poly.pdbx_strand_id
1 'polypeptide(L)' 'MNEPGLVVLICTHDRVGLLGKTLDSLNAAERPSGWRAEILVIANACKDATHAFLDEYQNGAEGRLPLRWRAE' A
#
# COMPACT_ATOMS: atom_id res chain seq x y z
N MET A 1 18.52 -8.44 17.35
CA MET A 1 19.05 -8.24 15.98
C MET A 1 18.01 -7.41 15.25
N ASN A 2 18.41 -6.35 14.54
CA ASN A 2 17.47 -5.51 13.81
C ASN A 2 16.90 -6.33 12.64
N GLU A 3 15.58 -6.54 12.59
CA GLU A 3 14.95 -7.23 11.46
C GLU A 3 15.12 -6.35 10.19
N PRO A 4 15.53 -6.92 9.04
CA PRO A 4 15.63 -6.17 7.79
C PRO A 4 14.24 -5.65 7.37
N GLY A 5 14.20 -4.40 6.92
CA GLY A 5 12.98 -3.70 6.55
C GLY A 5 12.92 -3.37 5.06
N LEU A 6 11.74 -3.51 4.46
CA LEU A 6 11.41 -3.08 3.10
C LEU A 6 10.18 -2.16 3.11
N VAL A 7 10.30 -1.00 2.47
CA VAL A 7 9.16 -0.11 2.21
C VAL A 7 8.98 0.03 0.70
N VAL A 8 7.81 -0.35 0.19
CA VAL A 8 7.45 -0.14 -1.22
C VAL A 8 6.73 1.20 -1.34
N LEU A 9 7.38 2.18 -1.98
CA LEU A 9 6.81 3.50 -2.26
C LEU A 9 6.03 3.48 -3.58
N ILE A 10 4.77 3.92 -3.55
CA ILE A 10 3.92 4.06 -4.73
C ILE A 10 3.40 5.50 -4.79
N CYS A 11 3.75 6.24 -5.83
CA CYS A 11 3.12 7.52 -6.14
C CYS A 11 2.01 7.31 -7.18
N THR A 12 0.84 7.90 -6.95
CA THR A 12 -0.32 7.75 -7.83
C THR A 12 -1.08 9.06 -8.01
N HIS A 13 -1.75 9.23 -9.15
CA HIS A 13 -2.64 10.34 -9.47
C HIS A 13 -3.80 9.80 -10.31
N ASP A 14 -5.02 9.84 -9.77
CA ASP A 14 -6.28 9.42 -10.41
C ASP A 14 -6.24 8.05 -11.10
N ARG A 15 -5.70 7.05 -10.38
CA ARG A 15 -5.46 5.69 -10.89
C ARG A 15 -5.95 4.61 -9.93
N VAL A 16 -7.04 4.84 -9.21
CA VAL A 16 -7.54 3.90 -8.18
C VAL A 16 -7.63 2.44 -8.67
N GLY A 17 -8.09 2.22 -9.91
CA GLY A 17 -8.19 0.87 -10.48
C GLY A 17 -6.85 0.17 -10.72
N LEU A 18 -5.80 0.91 -11.10
CA LEU A 18 -4.45 0.33 -11.26
C LEU A 18 -3.77 0.16 -9.90
N LEU A 19 -3.96 1.12 -9.00
CA LEU A 19 -3.48 1.03 -7.62
C LEU A 19 -4.01 -0.24 -6.95
N GLY A 20 -5.32 -0.52 -7.06
CA GLY A 20 -5.91 -1.74 -6.50
C GLY A 20 -5.21 -3.02 -6.98
N LYS A 21 -5.02 -3.17 -8.30
CA LYS A 21 -4.31 -4.32 -8.88
C LYS A 21 -2.88 -4.45 -8.36
N THR A 22 -2.18 -3.33 -8.19
CA THR A 22 -0.83 -3.33 -7.62
C THR A 22 -0.84 -3.78 -6.16
N LEU A 23 -1.77 -3.28 -5.34
CA LEU A 23 -1.88 -3.69 -3.94
C LEU A 23 -2.26 -5.16 -3.79
N ASP A 24 -3.14 -5.69 -4.66
CA ASP A 24 -3.49 -7.11 -4.69
C ASP A 24 -2.26 -7.98 -5.01
N SER A 25 -1.48 -7.60 -6.02
CA SER A 25 -0.24 -8.28 -6.40
C SER A 25 0.78 -8.29 -5.25
N LEU A 26 0.98 -7.15 -4.59
CA LEU A 26 1.90 -7.03 -3.45
C LEU A 26 1.43 -7.85 -2.24
N ASN A 27 0.12 -7.88 -1.97
CA ASN A 27 -0.44 -8.67 -0.89
C ASN A 27 -0.27 -10.19 -1.11
N ALA A 28 -0.31 -10.63 -2.35
CA ALA A 28 -0.12 -12.04 -2.74
C ALA A 28 1.36 -12.47 -2.78
N ALA A 29 2.31 -11.52 -2.76
CA ALA A 29 3.73 -11.81 -2.84
C ALA A 29 4.24 -12.52 -1.57
N GLU A 30 5.14 -13.49 -1.76
CA GLU A 30 5.82 -14.14 -0.65
C GLU A 30 6.70 -13.14 0.11
N ARG A 31 6.60 -13.18 1.44
CA ARG A 31 7.39 -12.31 2.31
C ARG A 31 8.66 -13.04 2.72
N PRO A 32 9.85 -12.45 2.53
CA PRO A 32 11.07 -13.02 3.06
C PRO A 32 10.94 -13.23 4.58
N SER A 33 11.24 -14.44 5.05
CA SER A 33 11.13 -14.77 6.47
C SER A 33 12.00 -13.85 7.32
N GLY A 34 11.42 -13.32 8.40
CA GLY A 34 12.11 -12.40 9.33
C GLY A 34 12.26 -10.96 8.82
N TRP A 35 11.60 -10.59 7.72
CA TRP A 35 11.56 -9.22 7.23
C TRP A 35 10.28 -8.51 7.65
N ARG A 36 10.40 -7.20 7.91
CA ARG A 36 9.26 -6.30 7.98
C ARG A 36 9.05 -5.63 6.62
N ALA A 37 7.93 -5.92 5.97
CA ALA A 37 7.53 -5.29 4.71
C ALA A 37 6.30 -4.40 4.91
N GLU A 38 6.32 -3.19 4.34
CA GLU A 38 5.20 -2.25 4.38
C GLU A 38 5.11 -1.42 3.09
N ILE A 39 3.95 -0.79 2.87
CA ILE A 39 3.65 0.04 1.71
C ILE A 39 3.47 1.49 2.15
N LEU A 40 4.04 2.41 1.38
CA LEU A 40 3.76 3.84 1.48
C LEU A 40 3.17 4.34 0.17
N VAL A 41 1.94 4.88 0.22
CA VAL A 41 1.29 5.49 -0.95
C VAL A 41 1.28 7.02 -0.84
N ILE A 42 1.73 7.69 -1.89
CA ILE A 42 1.57 9.14 -2.07
C ILE A 42 0.45 9.36 -3.09
N ALA A 43 -0.72 9.76 -2.61
CA ALA A 43 -1.87 10.12 -3.43
C ALA A 43 -1.72 11.59 -3.84
N ASN A 44 -1.08 11.80 -4.99
CA ASN A 44 -0.75 13.12 -5.50
C ASN A 44 -1.97 13.71 -6.18
N ALA A 45 -2.52 14.80 -5.65
CA ALA A 45 -3.61 15.61 -6.17
C ALA A 45 -4.79 14.78 -6.71
N CYS A 46 -5.10 13.65 -6.07
CA CYS A 46 -6.15 12.74 -6.52
C CYS A 46 -7.53 13.37 -6.29
N LYS A 47 -8.40 13.21 -7.28
CA LYS A 47 -9.81 13.63 -7.31
C LYS A 47 -10.76 12.46 -7.51
N ASP A 48 -10.24 11.29 -7.89
CA ASP A 48 -11.00 10.04 -7.95
C ASP A 48 -11.22 9.42 -6.55
N ALA A 49 -11.68 8.16 -6.52
CA ALA A 49 -11.94 7.45 -5.28
C ALA A 49 -10.66 6.97 -4.53
N THR A 50 -9.45 7.39 -4.93
CA THR A 50 -8.18 6.90 -4.37
C THR A 50 -8.10 7.06 -2.85
N HIS A 51 -8.51 8.20 -2.29
CA HIS A 51 -8.42 8.42 -0.84
C HIS A 51 -9.34 7.47 -0.06
N ALA A 52 -10.62 7.38 -0.44
CA ALA A 52 -11.57 6.48 0.19
C ALA A 52 -11.13 5.01 0.08
N PHE A 53 -10.59 4.63 -1.07
CA PHE A 53 -10.02 3.30 -1.29
C PHE A 53 -8.82 3.00 -0.36
N LEU A 54 -7.93 3.98 -0.15
CA LEU A 54 -6.78 3.83 0.74
C LEU A 54 -7.19 3.75 2.22
N ASP A 55 -8.19 4.54 2.64
CA ASP A 55 -8.77 4.46 3.98
C ASP A 55 -9.44 3.11 4.23
N GLU A 56 -10.19 2.59 3.25
CA GLU A 56 -10.77 1.26 3.34
C GLU A 56 -9.70 0.17 3.45
N TYR A 57 -8.61 0.28 2.67
CA TYR A 57 -7.50 -0.66 2.76
C TYR A 57 -6.91 -0.73 4.17
N GLN A 58 -6.73 0.40 4.85
CA GLN A 58 -6.18 0.46 6.20
C GLN A 58 -7.06 -0.23 7.25
N ASN A 59 -8.37 -0.24 7.02
CA ASN A 59 -9.36 -0.90 7.89
C ASN A 59 -9.64 -2.37 7.49
N GLY A 60 -8.94 -2.87 6.47
CA GLY A 60 -9.17 -4.20 5.90
C GLY A 60 -8.69 -5.37 6.76
N ALA A 61 -8.93 -6.58 6.25
CA ALA A 61 -8.70 -7.84 6.95
C ALA A 61 -7.22 -8.11 7.31
N GLU A 62 -7.04 -8.95 8.34
CA GLU A 62 -5.75 -9.49 8.75
C GLU A 62 -5.05 -10.21 7.60
N GLY A 63 -3.73 -10.03 7.50
CA GLY A 63 -2.90 -10.72 6.51
C GLY A 63 -2.48 -9.87 5.31
N ARG A 64 -2.98 -8.64 5.14
CA ARG A 64 -2.45 -7.67 4.14
C ARG A 64 -1.12 -7.05 4.58
N LEU A 65 -0.37 -6.50 3.64
CA LEU A 65 0.80 -5.68 3.97
C LEU A 65 0.34 -4.40 4.68
N PRO A 66 1.00 -3.99 5.79
CA PRO A 66 0.72 -2.71 6.41
C PRO A 66 0.89 -1.58 5.39
N LEU A 67 -0.11 -0.69 5.30
CA LEU A 67 -0.09 0.42 4.37
C LEU A 67 -0.30 1.74 5.12
N ARG A 68 0.55 2.71 4.80
CA ARG A 68 0.38 4.11 5.17
C ARG A 68 0.22 4.93 3.90
N TRP A 69 -0.57 6.00 3.97
CA TRP A 69 -0.71 6.90 2.83
C TRP A 69 -0.70 8.37 3.24
N ARG A 70 -0.39 9.24 2.26
CA ARG A 70 -0.41 10.70 2.38
C ARG A 70 -1.07 11.29 1.14
N ALA A 71 -1.90 12.30 1.34
CA ALA A 71 -2.33 13.20 0.28
C ALA A 71 -1.28 14.29 0.09
N GLU A 72 -0.92 14.57 -1.16
CA GLU A 72 -0.04 15.68 -1.57
C GLU A 72 -0.74 16.54 -2.63
#